data_AF-A0A3S7UUN7-F1
#
_entry.id   AF-A0A3S7UUN7-F1
#
_cell.length_a   1.000
_cell.length_b   1.000
_cell.length_c   1.000
_cell.angle_alpha   90.00
_cell.angle_beta   90.00
_cell.angle_gamma   90.00
#
_symmetry.space_group_name_H-M   'P 1'
#
loop_
_entity.id
_entity.type
_entity.pdbx_description
1 polymer ?
#
loop_
_entity_poly.entity_id
_entity_poly.type
_entity_poly.pdbx_seq_one_letter_code
_entity_poly.pdbx_strand_id
1 'polypeptide(L)'
;MRIAHPRTSAALLLAGLLALSGCSTDPGPEQLKKAEDRYQELINQKLPAQDPAWTEVAAQFDAVPKDSKARPEADKRLAALKAAQEKVPPRPLARPGATGRGASDVEAKRAACESLAKKMGEARTDATRNMLRKVLESCQTDLVKLEAHDHPPGEEVHPPGEGAR
;
A
#
# COMPACT_ATOMS: atom_id res chain seq x y z
N MET A 1 55.00 57.93 -21.70
CA MET A 1 54.68 56.55 -21.23
C MET A 1 53.34 56.60 -20.50
N ARG A 2 52.31 55.92 -21.00
CA ARG A 2 50.99 55.82 -20.35
C ARG A 2 50.85 54.42 -19.77
N ILE A 3 50.71 54.33 -18.44
CA ILE A 3 50.52 53.07 -17.72
C ILE A 3 49.02 52.74 -17.78
N ALA A 4 48.67 51.79 -18.64
CA ALA A 4 47.32 51.24 -18.72
C ALA A 4 47.08 50.28 -17.54
N HIS A 5 45.99 50.48 -16.83
CA HIS A 5 45.60 49.68 -15.67
C HIS A 5 44.97 48.36 -16.13
N PRO A 6 45.42 47.18 -15.66
CA PRO A 6 44.77 45.92 -16.02
C PRO A 6 43.49 45.74 -15.19
N ARG A 7 42.33 45.90 -15.82
CA ARG A 7 41.01 45.55 -15.26
C ARG A 7 40.65 44.10 -15.63
N THR A 8 41.47 43.14 -15.24
CA THR A 8 41.30 41.73 -15.63
C THR A 8 41.45 40.79 -14.43
N SER A 9 40.63 40.96 -13.39
CA SER A 9 40.67 40.05 -12.21
C SER A 9 39.31 39.51 -11.77
N ALA A 10 38.19 39.97 -12.33
CA ALA A 10 36.86 39.47 -11.95
C ALA A 10 36.35 38.33 -12.85
N ALA A 11 36.75 38.29 -14.13
CA ALA A 11 36.25 37.31 -15.09
C ALA A 11 36.80 35.89 -14.87
N LEU A 12 38.01 35.77 -14.30
CA LEU A 12 38.66 34.46 -14.08
C LEU A 12 38.12 33.72 -12.84
N LEU A 13 37.52 34.42 -11.87
CA LEU A 13 36.93 33.79 -10.69
C LEU A 13 35.54 33.19 -10.96
N LEU A 14 34.77 33.77 -11.89
CA LEU A 14 33.46 33.23 -12.29
C LEU A 14 33.54 32.00 -13.19
N ALA A 15 34.60 31.86 -13.99
CA ALA A 15 34.83 30.67 -14.81
C ALA A 15 35.23 29.44 -13.96
N GLY A 16 35.83 29.64 -12.78
CA GLY A 16 36.19 28.54 -11.87
C GLY A 16 35.00 27.92 -11.14
N LEU A 17 33.94 28.69 -10.85
CA LEU A 17 32.74 28.20 -10.16
C LEU A 17 31.79 27.40 -11.06
N LEU A 18 31.80 27.64 -12.37
CA LEU A 18 31.02 26.87 -13.35
C LEU A 18 31.69 25.54 -13.75
N ALA A 19 32.96 25.35 -13.42
CA ALA A 19 33.66 24.07 -13.61
C ALA A 19 33.44 23.08 -12.45
N LEU A 20 32.87 23.51 -11.32
CA LEU A 20 32.50 22.64 -10.20
C LEU A 20 31.05 22.12 -10.27
N SER A 21 30.24 22.55 -11.25
CA SER A 21 29.02 21.82 -11.63
C SER A 21 29.40 20.61 -12.49
N GLY A 22 30.30 19.77 -11.98
CA GLY A 22 30.41 18.40 -12.45
C GLY A 22 29.05 17.78 -12.24
N CYS A 23 28.38 17.42 -13.35
CA CYS A 23 27.31 16.44 -13.31
C CYS A 23 27.93 15.15 -12.77
N SER A 24 27.91 14.98 -11.44
CA SER A 24 28.01 13.67 -10.83
C SER A 24 26.89 12.86 -11.46
N THR A 25 27.27 11.97 -12.38
CA THR A 25 26.31 11.15 -13.11
C THR A 25 25.64 10.28 -12.07
N ASP A 26 24.37 10.59 -11.77
CA ASP A 26 23.55 9.84 -10.83
C ASP A 26 23.53 8.37 -11.29
N PRO A 27 24.14 7.43 -10.55
CA PRO A 27 24.19 6.03 -10.96
C PRO A 27 22.87 5.30 -10.66
N GLY A 28 21.94 5.94 -9.93
CA GLY A 28 20.72 5.30 -9.48
C GLY A 28 19.79 4.84 -10.60
N PRO A 29 19.61 5.54 -11.74
CA PRO A 29 18.83 5.01 -12.87
C PRO A 29 19.38 3.69 -13.43
N GLU A 30 20.70 3.54 -13.54
CA GLU A 30 21.29 2.28 -14.01
C GLU A 30 21.12 1.15 -13.00
N GLN A 31 21.30 1.46 -11.71
CA GLN A 31 21.10 0.49 -10.63
C GLN A 31 19.64 0.06 -10.50
N LEU A 32 18.70 1.02 -10.63
CA LEU A 32 17.26 0.74 -10.66
C LEU A 32 16.94 -0.19 -11.84
N LYS A 33 17.43 0.12 -13.04
CA LYS A 33 17.21 -0.73 -14.22
C LYS A 33 17.72 -2.15 -14.01
N LYS A 34 18.92 -2.31 -13.46
CA LYS A 34 19.49 -3.63 -13.16
C LYS A 34 18.61 -4.42 -12.18
N ALA A 35 18.13 -3.78 -11.12
CA ALA A 35 17.23 -4.38 -10.15
C ALA A 35 15.89 -4.77 -10.79
N GLU A 36 15.35 -3.93 -11.67
CA GLU A 36 14.11 -4.19 -12.42
C GLU A 36 14.27 -5.36 -13.39
N ASP A 37 15.38 -5.45 -14.12
CA ASP A 37 15.64 -6.54 -15.05
C ASP A 37 15.71 -7.89 -14.29
N ARG A 38 16.39 -7.93 -13.14
CA ARG A 38 16.42 -9.12 -12.27
C ARG A 38 15.04 -9.44 -11.69
N TYR A 39 14.30 -8.42 -11.24
CA TYR A 39 12.93 -8.58 -10.75
C TYR A 39 12.02 -9.23 -11.81
N GLN A 40 12.08 -8.77 -13.06
CA GLN A 40 11.31 -9.36 -14.17
C GLN A 40 11.75 -10.79 -14.49
N GLU A 41 13.05 -11.09 -14.38
CA GLU A 41 13.55 -12.45 -14.54
C GLU A 41 12.91 -13.42 -13.53
N LEU A 42 12.85 -13.04 -12.25
CA LEU A 42 12.25 -13.87 -11.20
C LEU A 42 10.73 -14.04 -11.40
N ILE A 43 10.04 -12.99 -11.88
CA ILE A 43 8.62 -13.08 -12.28
C ILE A 43 8.46 -14.12 -13.39
N ASN A 44 9.29 -14.06 -14.43
CA ASN A 44 9.20 -14.97 -15.57
C ASN A 44 9.49 -16.43 -15.18
N GLN A 45 10.36 -16.64 -14.19
CA GLN A 45 10.62 -17.94 -13.58
C GLN A 45 9.48 -18.44 -12.68
N LYS A 46 8.47 -17.59 -12.40
CA LYS A 46 7.32 -17.88 -11.53
C LYS A 46 7.74 -18.31 -10.13
N LEU A 47 8.81 -17.72 -9.60
CA LEU A 47 9.27 -18.04 -8.25
C LEU A 47 8.23 -17.61 -7.21
N PRO A 48 7.99 -18.43 -6.18
CA PRO A 48 7.09 -18.05 -5.10
C PRO A 48 7.62 -16.81 -4.37
N ALA A 49 6.74 -15.97 -3.83
CA ALA A 49 7.15 -14.72 -3.19
C ALA A 49 8.07 -14.91 -1.98
N GLN A 50 8.07 -16.10 -1.36
CA GLN A 50 8.94 -16.47 -0.24
C GLN A 50 10.30 -17.02 -0.68
N ASP A 51 10.57 -17.11 -1.99
CA ASP A 51 11.85 -17.58 -2.49
C ASP A 51 13.00 -16.63 -2.09
N PRO A 52 14.14 -17.15 -1.60
CA PRO A 52 15.29 -16.33 -1.20
C PRO A 52 15.88 -15.50 -2.35
N ALA A 53 15.64 -15.85 -3.62
CA ALA A 53 16.06 -15.02 -4.76
C ALA A 53 15.47 -13.60 -4.70
N TRP A 54 14.31 -13.41 -4.08
CA TRP A 54 13.70 -12.09 -3.89
C TRP A 54 14.49 -11.21 -2.90
N THR A 55 15.25 -11.81 -1.98
CA THR A 55 16.13 -11.06 -1.07
C THR A 55 17.27 -10.38 -1.83
N GLU A 56 17.80 -11.03 -2.86
CA GLU A 56 18.84 -10.45 -3.72
C GLU A 56 18.30 -9.22 -4.47
N VAL A 57 17.10 -9.33 -5.03
CA VAL A 57 16.45 -8.21 -5.73
C VAL A 57 16.15 -7.05 -4.77
N ALA A 58 15.70 -7.33 -3.55
CA ALA A 58 15.52 -6.31 -2.53
C ALA A 58 16.84 -5.59 -2.23
N ALA A 59 17.94 -6.33 -2.06
CA ALA A 59 19.26 -5.72 -1.83
C ALA A 59 19.71 -4.83 -3.01
N GLN A 60 19.38 -5.20 -4.25
CA GLN A 60 19.67 -4.39 -5.44
C GLN A 60 18.86 -3.09 -5.48
N PHE A 61 17.58 -3.12 -5.12
CA PHE A 61 16.79 -1.89 -4.96
C PHE A 61 17.29 -1.02 -3.81
N ASP A 62 17.71 -1.62 -2.69
CA ASP A 62 18.26 -0.88 -1.55
C ASP A 62 19.59 -0.19 -1.86
N ALA A 63 20.37 -0.73 -2.80
CA ALA A 63 21.65 -0.19 -3.24
C ALA A 63 21.51 1.14 -4.02
N VAL A 64 20.33 1.45 -4.58
CA VAL A 64 20.07 2.71 -5.27
C VAL A 64 20.37 3.89 -4.33
N PRO A 65 21.23 4.86 -4.71
CA PRO A 65 21.65 5.93 -3.81
C PRO A 65 20.46 6.73 -3.28
N LYS A 66 20.52 7.14 -2.01
CA LYS A 66 19.42 7.85 -1.33
C LYS A 66 19.14 9.23 -1.92
N ASP A 67 20.16 9.85 -2.48
CA ASP A 67 20.13 11.15 -3.16
C ASP A 67 19.80 11.04 -4.67
N SER A 68 19.66 9.82 -5.19
CA SER A 68 19.28 9.58 -6.58
C SER A 68 17.84 9.97 -6.86
N LYS A 69 17.59 10.47 -8.07
CA LYS A 69 16.22 10.68 -8.58
C LYS A 69 15.45 9.37 -8.75
N ALA A 70 16.14 8.25 -8.88
CA ALA A 70 15.55 6.92 -9.01
C ALA A 70 15.11 6.32 -7.67
N ARG A 71 15.53 6.91 -6.54
CA ARG A 71 15.26 6.38 -5.20
C ARG A 71 13.77 6.18 -4.88
N PRO A 72 12.84 7.13 -5.21
CA PRO A 72 11.43 6.94 -4.91
C PRO A 72 10.81 5.71 -5.58
N GLU A 73 11.22 5.39 -6.80
CA GLU A 73 10.72 4.18 -7.49
C GLU A 73 11.32 2.91 -6.86
N ALA A 74 12.61 2.92 -6.51
CA ALA A 74 13.24 1.80 -5.80
C ALA A 74 12.55 1.51 -4.45
N ASP A 75 12.23 2.54 -3.67
CA ASP A 75 11.52 2.41 -2.40
C ASP A 75 10.09 1.85 -2.57
N LYS A 76 9.39 2.28 -3.63
CA LYS A 76 8.07 1.73 -3.99
C LYS A 76 8.17 0.23 -4.30
N ARG A 77 9.19 -0.20 -5.04
CA ARG A 77 9.42 -1.63 -5.34
C ARG A 77 9.77 -2.44 -4.10
N LEU A 78 10.59 -1.89 -3.21
CA LEU A 78 10.91 -2.50 -1.92
C LEU A 78 9.66 -2.67 -1.04
N ALA A 79 8.79 -1.67 -0.98
CA ALA A 79 7.54 -1.76 -0.23
C ALA A 79 6.62 -2.87 -0.79
N ALA A 80 6.50 -2.95 -2.12
CA ALA A 80 5.72 -4.00 -2.78
C ALA A 80 6.29 -5.41 -2.52
N LEU A 81 7.63 -5.58 -2.58
CA LEU A 81 8.29 -6.84 -2.27
C LEU A 81 8.05 -7.27 -0.82
N LYS A 82 8.17 -6.33 0.13
CA LYS A 82 7.88 -6.60 1.54
C LYS A 82 6.43 -7.03 1.75
N ALA A 83 5.49 -6.31 1.16
CA ALA A 83 4.06 -6.66 1.24
C ALA A 83 3.74 -8.03 0.64
N ALA A 84 4.42 -8.42 -0.45
CA ALA A 84 4.25 -9.74 -1.05
C ALA A 84 4.85 -10.88 -0.20
N GLN A 85 5.93 -10.58 0.55
CA GLN A 85 6.57 -11.52 1.46
C GLN A 85 5.85 -11.64 2.80
N GLU A 86 5.07 -10.63 3.19
CA GLU A 86 4.23 -10.71 4.38
C GLU A 86 3.26 -11.89 4.25
N LYS A 87 3.37 -12.82 5.20
CA LYS A 87 2.45 -13.95 5.29
C LYS A 87 1.08 -13.43 5.67
N VAL A 88 0.23 -13.21 4.66
CA VAL A 88 -1.19 -12.99 4.87
C VAL A 88 -1.71 -14.29 5.51
N PRO A 89 -2.18 -14.27 6.77
CA PRO A 89 -2.75 -15.47 7.35
C PRO A 89 -3.91 -15.91 6.44
N PRO A 90 -4.07 -17.22 6.20
CA PRO A 90 -5.18 -17.71 5.40
C PRO A 90 -6.45 -17.13 6.00
N ARG A 91 -7.22 -16.39 5.18
CA ARG A 91 -8.56 -15.93 5.55
C ARG A 91 -9.28 -17.17 6.09
N PRO A 92 -9.76 -17.17 7.34
CA PRO A 92 -10.48 -18.32 7.85
C PRO A 92 -11.59 -18.64 6.84
N LEU A 93 -11.61 -19.88 6.33
CA LEU A 93 -12.66 -20.35 5.41
C LEU A 93 -13.99 -19.89 5.97
N ALA A 94 -14.70 -19.03 5.23
CA ALA A 94 -15.85 -18.23 5.67
C ALA A 94 -16.61 -18.86 6.86
N ARG A 95 -16.17 -18.56 8.08
CA ARG A 95 -16.92 -18.88 9.29
C ARG A 95 -17.68 -17.61 9.61
N PRO A 96 -19.03 -17.64 9.56
CA PRO A 96 -19.82 -16.51 10.03
C PRO A 96 -19.35 -16.11 11.43
N GLY A 97 -18.97 -14.85 11.60
CA GLY A 97 -18.46 -14.31 12.87
C GLY A 97 -16.98 -14.53 13.14
N ALA A 98 -16.17 -14.91 12.13
CA ALA A 98 -14.72 -14.93 12.29
C ALA A 98 -14.19 -13.52 12.58
N THR A 99 -13.48 -13.37 13.69
CA THR A 99 -12.83 -12.12 14.09
C THR A 99 -11.33 -12.35 14.23
N GLY A 100 -10.50 -11.43 13.73
CA GLY A 100 -9.04 -11.52 13.82
C GLY A 100 -8.30 -11.25 12.50
N ARG A 101 -6.98 -11.42 12.52
CA ARG A 101 -6.11 -11.15 11.37
C ARG A 101 -6.51 -12.04 10.18
N GLY A 102 -6.91 -11.42 9.07
CA GLY A 102 -7.39 -12.10 7.87
C GLY A 102 -8.92 -12.23 7.76
N ALA A 103 -9.69 -11.82 8.77
CA ALA A 103 -11.15 -11.66 8.65
C ALA A 103 -11.49 -10.42 7.81
N SER A 104 -12.61 -10.46 7.07
CA SER A 104 -13.09 -9.28 6.34
C SER A 104 -13.70 -8.25 7.30
N ASP A 105 -13.70 -6.98 6.88
CA ASP A 105 -14.31 -5.89 7.65
C ASP A 105 -15.83 -6.12 7.85
N VAL A 106 -16.48 -6.75 6.87
CA VAL A 106 -17.88 -7.19 6.94
C VAL A 106 -18.10 -8.18 8.09
N GLU A 107 -17.28 -9.23 8.20
CA GLU A 107 -17.41 -10.23 9.28
C GLU A 107 -17.10 -9.64 10.65
N ALA A 108 -16.10 -8.75 10.75
CA ALA A 108 -15.81 -8.03 11.97
C ALA A 108 -16.99 -7.15 12.41
N LYS A 109 -17.63 -6.44 11.48
CA LYS A 109 -18.80 -5.60 11.77
C LYS A 109 -20.02 -6.45 12.14
N ARG A 110 -20.25 -7.58 11.45
CA ARG A 110 -21.33 -8.53 11.76
C ARG A 110 -21.20 -9.07 13.19
N ALA A 111 -19.99 -9.47 13.61
CA ALA A 111 -19.71 -9.92 14.97
C ALA A 111 -19.95 -8.82 16.02
N ALA A 112 -19.60 -7.56 15.70
CA ALA A 112 -19.87 -6.42 16.58
C ALA A 112 -21.37 -6.19 16.77
N CYS A 113 -22.17 -6.25 15.70
CA CYS A 113 -23.62 -6.10 15.80
C CYS A 113 -24.27 -7.27 16.56
N GLU A 114 -23.78 -8.51 16.39
CA GLU A 114 -24.25 -9.66 17.16
C GLU A 114 -23.97 -9.49 18.68
N SER A 115 -22.80 -8.97 19.05
CA SER A 115 -22.46 -8.66 20.44
C SER A 115 -23.41 -7.62 21.06
N LEU A 116 -23.77 -6.58 20.29
CA LEU A 116 -24.74 -5.57 20.72
C LEU A 116 -26.14 -6.17 20.93
N ALA A 117 -26.58 -7.06 20.01
CA ALA A 117 -27.86 -7.75 20.13
C ALA A 117 -27.92 -8.64 21.38
N LYS A 118 -26.84 -9.39 21.68
CA LYS A 118 -26.72 -10.19 22.91
C LYS A 118 -26.83 -9.33 24.17
N LYS A 119 -26.05 -8.24 24.24
CA LYS A 119 -26.11 -7.27 25.36
C LYS A 119 -27.51 -6.68 25.54
N MET A 120 -28.23 -6.43 24.44
CA MET A 120 -29.59 -5.93 24.49
C MET A 120 -30.57 -6.97 25.07
N GLY A 121 -30.40 -8.25 24.71
CA GLY A 121 -31.17 -9.36 25.28
C GLY A 121 -30.91 -9.59 26.77
N GLU A 122 -29.69 -9.30 27.23
CA GLU A 122 -29.28 -9.40 28.64
C GLU A 122 -29.69 -8.16 29.48
N ALA A 123 -30.10 -7.07 28.84
CA ALA A 123 -30.40 -5.81 29.51
C ALA A 123 -31.63 -5.92 30.45
N ARG A 124 -31.41 -5.60 31.73
CA ARG A 124 -32.40 -5.68 32.81
C ARG A 124 -33.33 -4.47 32.91
N THR A 125 -33.03 -3.38 32.21
CA THR A 125 -33.83 -2.15 32.22
C THR A 125 -34.21 -1.73 30.80
N ASP A 126 -35.38 -1.10 30.68
CA ASP A 126 -35.86 -0.60 29.39
C ASP A 126 -35.01 0.58 28.90
N ALA A 127 -34.47 1.40 29.80
CA ALA A 127 -33.55 2.48 29.44
C ALA A 127 -32.29 1.95 28.74
N THR A 128 -31.64 0.93 29.32
CA THR A 128 -30.45 0.29 28.72
C THR A 128 -30.81 -0.43 27.43
N ARG A 129 -31.97 -1.12 27.37
CA ARG A 129 -32.43 -1.79 26.15
C ARG A 129 -32.68 -0.80 25.02
N ASN A 130 -33.30 0.35 25.31
CA ASN A 130 -33.58 1.42 24.34
C ASN A 130 -32.29 2.08 23.83
N MET A 131 -31.30 2.28 24.71
CA MET A 131 -29.99 2.78 24.30
C MET A 131 -29.28 1.79 23.37
N LEU A 132 -29.22 0.51 23.75
CA LEU A 132 -28.58 -0.52 22.95
C LEU A 132 -29.28 -0.73 21.60
N ARG A 133 -30.60 -0.56 21.52
CA ARG A 133 -31.35 -0.60 20.26
C ARG A 133 -30.85 0.44 19.26
N LYS A 134 -30.69 1.69 19.67
CA LYS A 134 -30.19 2.77 18.80
C LYS A 134 -28.76 2.48 18.30
N VAL A 135 -27.92 1.93 19.16
CA VAL A 135 -26.54 1.55 18.79
C VAL A 135 -26.55 0.37 17.81
N LEU A 136 -27.43 -0.61 18.01
CA LEU A 136 -27.59 -1.75 17.12
C LEU A 136 -28.11 -1.33 15.73
N GLU A 137 -29.08 -0.42 15.66
CA GLU A 137 -29.60 0.14 14.39
C GLU A 137 -28.50 0.85 13.58
N SER A 138 -27.68 1.65 14.26
CA SER A 138 -26.50 2.27 13.65
C SER A 138 -25.49 1.23 13.15
N CYS A 139 -25.20 0.21 13.97
CA CYS A 139 -24.30 -0.89 13.59
C CYS A 139 -24.78 -1.63 12.33
N GLN A 140 -26.07 -1.93 12.24
CA GLN A 140 -26.68 -2.60 11.09
C GLN A 140 -26.65 -1.73 9.82
N THR A 141 -26.90 -0.43 9.96
CA THR A 141 -26.81 0.52 8.84
C THR A 141 -25.41 0.54 8.22
N ASP A 142 -24.39 0.56 9.08
CA ASP A 142 -23.01 0.51 8.63
C ASP A 142 -22.63 -0.83 8.01
N LEU A 143 -23.16 -1.94 8.54
CA LEU A 143 -22.93 -3.27 7.98
C LEU A 143 -23.46 -3.37 6.54
N VAL A 144 -24.67 -2.87 6.28
CA VAL A 144 -25.25 -2.86 4.92
C VAL A 144 -24.38 -2.06 3.94
N LYS A 145 -23.81 -0.92 4.38
CA LYS A 145 -22.89 -0.14 3.55
C LYS A 145 -21.61 -0.91 3.23
N LEU A 146 -21.06 -1.63 4.21
CA LEU A 146 -19.86 -2.45 4.00
C LEU A 146 -20.15 -3.62 3.05
N GLU A 147 -21.28 -4.29 3.20
CA GLU A 147 -21.69 -5.41 2.35
C GLU A 147 -21.89 -4.99 0.89
N ALA A 148 -22.41 -3.78 0.64
CA ALA A 148 -22.56 -3.23 -0.72
C ALA A 148 -21.23 -2.93 -1.43
N HIS A 149 -20.12 -2.85 -0.68
CA HIS A 149 -18.79 -2.56 -1.20
C HIS A 149 -17.85 -3.78 -1.22
N ASP A 150 -18.27 -4.95 -0.72
CA ASP A 150 -17.44 -6.16 -0.64
C ASP A 150 -17.55 -7.06 -1.88
N HIS A 151 -18.25 -6.61 -2.93
CA HIS A 151 -18.35 -7.34 -4.20
C HIS A 151 -17.07 -7.16 -5.03
N PRO A 152 -16.47 -8.24 -5.56
CA PRO A 152 -15.37 -8.11 -6.51
C PRO A 152 -15.84 -7.33 -7.76
N PRO A 153 -15.00 -6.46 -8.35
CA PRO A 153 -15.38 -5.74 -9.57
C PRO A 153 -15.69 -6.75 -10.69
N GLY A 154 -16.97 -6.85 -11.07
CA GLY A 154 -17.45 -7.76 -12.13
C GLY A 154 -18.72 -8.57 -11.82
N GLU A 155 -19.24 -8.56 -10.59
CA GLU A 155 -20.55 -9.16 -10.29
C GLU A 155 -21.67 -8.11 -10.42
N GLU A 156 -22.38 -8.10 -11.55
CA GLU A 156 -23.64 -7.37 -11.66
C GLU A 156 -24.72 -8.08 -10.83
N VAL A 157 -25.27 -7.36 -9.84
CA VAL A 157 -26.42 -7.81 -9.07
C VAL A 157 -27.64 -7.80 -9.99
N HIS A 158 -28.00 -8.95 -10.55
CA HIS A 158 -29.30 -9.11 -11.18
C HIS A 158 -30.40 -9.02 -10.11
N PRO A 159 -31.36 -8.09 -10.20
CA PRO A 159 -32.49 -8.07 -9.28
C PRO A 159 -33.34 -9.34 -9.51
N PRO A 160 -33.87 -9.96 -8.44
CA PRO A 160 -34.72 -11.14 -8.59
C PRO A 160 -36.11 -10.68 -9.04
N GLY A 161 -36.39 -10.83 -10.33
CA GLY A 161 -37.76 -10.81 -10.82
C GLY A 161 -37.92 -10.22 -12.21
N GLU A 162 -37.88 -11.08 -13.23
CA GLU A 162 -38.86 -11.06 -14.33
C GLU A 162 -38.70 -12.33 -15.17
N GLY A 163 -39.80 -13.05 -15.41
CA GLY A 163 -39.88 -14.02 -16.50
C GLY A 163 -40.08 -15.49 -16.12
N ALA A 164 -41.19 -15.82 -15.45
CA ALA A 164 -41.87 -17.09 -15.70
C ALA A 164 -43.39 -16.86 -15.58
N ARG A 165 -44.00 -16.46 -16.70
CA ARG A 165 -45.40 -16.74 -16.99
C ARG A 165 -45.44 -17.79 -18.09
#